data_AF-A0AAJ1AB57-F1
#
_entry.id   AF-A0AAJ1AB57-F1
#
_cell.length_a   1.000
_cell.length_b   1.000
_cell.length_c   1.000
_cell.angle_alpha   90.00
_cell.angle_beta   90.00
_cell.angle_gamma   90.00
#
_symmetry.space_group_name_H-M   'P 1'
#
loop_
_entity.id
_entity.type
_entity.pdbx_description
1 polymer ?
#
loop_
_entity_poly.entity_id
_entity_poly.type
_entity_poly.pdbx_seq_one_letter_code
_entity_poly.pdbx_strand_id
1 'polypeptide(L)'
;MFFTKLVTIAAWIVLVGSVIRIVTGIGIATEIFGPYEEALRRYGGRAENSGAIIDRGVYALLVAIALGTLAEISRSVRGPRE
;
A
#
# COMPACT_ATOMS: atom_id res chain seq x y z
N MET A 1 14.76 1.06 -18.80
CA MET A 1 13.61 0.26 -19.28
C MET A 1 13.25 -0.83 -18.30
N PHE A 2 14.17 -1.75 -17.98
CA PHE A 2 13.93 -2.79 -16.97
C PHE A 2 13.70 -2.19 -15.58
N PHE A 3 14.60 -1.31 -15.10
CA PHE A 3 14.45 -0.62 -13.82
C PHE A 3 13.12 0.14 -13.71
N THR A 4 12.84 1.05 -14.65
CA THR A 4 11.58 1.82 -14.69
C THR A 4 10.35 0.93 -14.67
N LYS A 5 10.33 -0.16 -15.46
CA LYS A 5 9.20 -1.11 -15.48
C LYS A 5 9.07 -1.82 -14.14
N LEU A 6 10.16 -2.34 -13.57
CA LEU A 6 10.14 -3.01 -12.28
C LEU A 6 9.66 -2.11 -11.15
N VAL A 7 10.20 -0.88 -11.06
CA VAL A 7 9.81 0.08 -10.03
C VAL A 7 8.35 0.51 -10.21
N THR A 8 7.88 0.66 -11.45
CA THR A 8 6.46 0.96 -11.72
C THR A 8 5.56 -0.20 -11.25
N ILE A 9 5.92 -1.45 -11.57
CA ILE A 9 5.15 -2.63 -11.12
C ILE A 9 5.16 -2.73 -9.59
N ALA A 10 6.32 -2.56 -8.97
CA ALA A 10 6.46 -2.58 -7.51
C ALA A 10 5.60 -1.48 -6.85
N ALA A 11 5.63 -0.25 -7.39
CA ALA A 11 4.79 0.85 -6.92
C ALA A 11 3.30 0.48 -6.94
N TRP A 12 2.82 -0.11 -8.04
CA TRP A 12 1.43 -0.53 -8.16
C TRP A 12 1.03 -1.64 -7.18
N ILE A 13 1.89 -2.65 -6.99
CA ILE A 13 1.63 -3.74 -6.05
C ILE A 13 1.53 -3.20 -4.62
N VAL A 14 2.50 -2.36 -4.22
CA VAL A 14 2.53 -1.77 -2.88
C VAL A 14 1.36 -0.81 -2.68
N LEU A 15 1.00 -0.02 -3.70
CA LEU A 15 -0.15 0.88 -3.67
C LEU A 15 -1.45 0.11 -3.41
N VAL A 16 -1.75 -0.90 -4.23
CA VAL A 16 -2.97 -1.70 -4.06
C VAL A 16 -2.99 -2.39 -2.69
N GLY A 17 -1.87 -2.99 -2.28
CA GLY A 17 -1.76 -3.63 -0.97
C GLY A 17 -1.95 -2.66 0.20
N SER A 18 -1.46 -1.42 0.09
CA SER A 18 -1.64 -0.39 1.10
C SER A 18 -3.10 0.05 1.23
N VAL A 19 -3.79 0.29 0.12
CA VAL A 19 -5.21 0.68 0.10
C VAL A 19 -6.06 -0.42 0.72
N ILE A 20 -5.83 -1.69 0.35
CA ILE A 20 -6.55 -2.82 0.95
C ILE A 20 -6.35 -2.84 2.47
N ARG A 21 -5.12 -2.66 2.97
CA ARG A 21 -4.87 -2.63 4.42
C ARG A 21 -5.60 -1.49 5.12
N ILE A 22 -5.56 -0.28 4.55
CA ILE A 22 -6.24 0.89 5.13
C ILE A 22 -7.75 0.65 5.17
N VAL A 23 -8.35 0.20 4.08
CA VAL A 23 -9.80 -0.10 4.02
C VAL A 23 -10.17 -1.22 4.99
N THR A 24 -9.36 -2.27 5.08
CA THR A 24 -9.57 -3.36 6.05
C THR A 24 -9.51 -2.85 7.48
N GLY A 25 -8.47 -2.09 7.83
CA GLY A 25 -8.31 -1.53 9.17
C GLY A 25 -9.47 -0.60 9.56
N ILE A 26 -9.90 0.26 8.63
CA ILE A 26 -11.07 1.14 8.84
C ILE A 26 -12.33 0.30 9.02
N GLY A 27 -12.61 -0.67 8.14
CA GLY A 27 -13.82 -1.47 8.23
C GLY A 27 -13.89 -2.37 9.47
N ILE A 28 -12.74 -2.76 10.05
CA ILE A 28 -12.69 -3.40 11.38
C ILE A 28 -13.01 -2.36 12.46
N ALA A 29 -12.36 -1.19 12.42
CA ALA A 29 -12.54 -0.14 13.43
C ALA A 29 -13.98 0.40 13.49
N THR A 30 -14.70 0.39 12.36
CA THR A 30 -16.09 0.84 12.27
C THR A 30 -17.11 -0.30 12.36
N GLU A 31 -16.66 -1.53 12.66
CA GLU A 31 -17.49 -2.74 12.78
C GLU A 31 -18.33 -3.08 11.52
N ILE A 32 -17.97 -2.55 10.35
CA ILE A 32 -18.60 -2.86 9.06
C ILE A 32 -18.40 -4.34 8.69
N PHE A 33 -17.27 -4.93 9.10
CA PHE A 33 -16.97 -6.35 8.90
C PHE A 33 -17.51 -7.26 10.02
N GLY A 34 -18.40 -6.76 10.86
CA GLY A 34 -18.94 -7.45 12.02
C GLY A 34 -18.23 -7.05 13.33
N PRO A 35 -18.44 -7.82 14.41
CA PRO A 35 -17.88 -7.50 15.72
C PRO A 35 -16.36 -7.33 15.67
N TYR A 36 -15.85 -6.27 16.31
CA TYR A 36 -14.45 -5.86 16.22
C TYR A 36 -13.46 -7.01 16.43
N GLU A 37 -13.61 -7.76 17.53
CA GLU A 37 -12.69 -8.85 17.89
C GLU A 37 -12.70 -10.00 16.86
N GLU A 38 -13.88 -10.33 16.33
CA GLU A 38 -14.02 -11.39 15.33
C GLU A 38 -13.43 -10.96 13.98
N ALA A 39 -13.72 -9.73 13.58
CA ALA A 39 -13.19 -9.13 12.36
C ALA A 39 -11.66 -8.97 12.44
N LEU A 40 -11.13 -8.55 13.59
CA LEU A 40 -9.69 -8.45 13.83
C LEU A 40 -9.02 -9.83 13.77
N ARG A 41 -9.62 -10.86 14.38
CA ARG A 41 -9.10 -12.23 14.30
C ARG A 41 -9.09 -12.77 12.87
N ARG A 42 -10.09 -12.41 12.06
CA ARG A 42 -10.23 -12.91 10.68
C ARG A 42 -9.37 -12.16 9.67
N TYR A 43 -9.29 -10.84 9.78
CA TYR A 43 -8.71 -9.96 8.77
C TYR A 43 -7.46 -9.22 9.25
N GLY A 44 -7.22 -9.13 10.56
CA GLY A 44 -6.09 -8.41 11.14
C GLY A 44 -4.74 -9.11 11.01
N GLY A 45 -4.74 -10.42 10.73
CA GLY A 45 -3.51 -11.20 10.57
C GLY A 45 -2.68 -11.21 11.86
N ARG A 46 -1.53 -10.51 11.85
CA ARG A 46 -0.63 -10.35 13.02
C ARG A 46 -0.66 -8.92 13.59
N ALA A 47 -1.73 -8.18 13.37
CA ALA A 47 -1.89 -6.86 13.97
C ALA A 47 -2.53 -6.99 15.35
N GLU A 48 -2.04 -6.20 16.31
CA GLU A 48 -2.57 -6.18 17.69
C GLU A 48 -3.92 -5.46 17.78
N ASN A 49 -4.17 -4.51 16.88
CA ASN A 49 -5.42 -3.75 16.78
C ASN A 49 -5.60 -3.21 15.35
N SER A 50 -6.78 -2.65 15.06
CA SER A 50 -7.10 -2.05 13.75
C SER A 50 -6.16 -0.90 13.38
N GLY A 51 -5.77 -0.07 14.36
CA GLY A 51 -4.82 1.03 14.17
C GLY A 51 -3.48 0.56 13.60
N ALA A 52 -2.93 -0.54 14.13
CA ALA A 52 -1.69 -1.12 13.62
C ALA A 52 -1.80 -1.62 12.16
N ILE A 53 -2.99 -2.03 11.70
CA ILE A 53 -3.23 -2.39 10.29
C ILE A 53 -3.18 -1.12 9.43
N ILE A 54 -3.86 -0.06 9.89
CA ILE A 54 -3.91 1.23 9.20
C ILE A 54 -2.52 1.82 9.10
N ASP A 55 -1.74 1.86 10.19
CA ASP A 55 -0.37 2.39 10.21
C ASP A 55 0.52 1.68 9.18
N ARG A 56 0.51 0.33 9.17
CA ARG A 56 1.25 -0.46 8.16
C ARG A 56 0.79 -0.14 6.75
N GLY A 57 -0.51 0.09 6.56
CA GLY A 57 -1.08 0.54 5.30
C GLY A 57 -0.57 1.92 4.89
N VAL A 58 -0.60 2.91 5.79
CA VAL A 58 -0.14 4.28 5.55
C VAL A 58 1.35 4.31 5.22
N TYR A 59 2.20 3.61 5.97
CA TYR A 59 3.62 3.52 5.64
C TYR A 59 3.87 2.88 4.27
N ALA A 60 3.13 1.81 3.95
CA ALA A 60 3.22 1.18 2.63
C ALA A 60 2.74 2.14 1.51
N LEU A 61 1.70 2.95 1.76
CA LEU A 61 1.22 3.95 0.81
C LEU A 61 2.28 5.00 0.52
N LEU A 62 2.96 5.51 1.56
CA LEU A 62 4.07 6.45 1.40
C LEU A 62 5.22 5.84 0.58
N VAL A 63 5.55 4.56 0.82
CA VAL A 63 6.54 3.83 0.02
C VAL A 63 6.08 3.70 -1.44
N ALA A 64 4.81 3.41 -1.69
CA ALA A 64 4.27 3.30 -3.05
C ALA A 64 4.37 4.64 -3.80
N ILE A 65 4.07 5.75 -3.13
CA ILE A 65 4.22 7.11 -3.68
C ILE A 65 5.69 7.36 -4.03
N ALA A 66 6.61 7.08 -3.11
CA ALA A 66 8.04 7.25 -3.35
C ALA A 66 8.54 6.42 -4.55
N LEU A 67 8.11 5.16 -4.67
CA LEU A 67 8.44 4.31 -5.82
C LEU A 67 7.85 4.86 -7.13
N GLY A 68 6.62 5.36 -7.10
CA GLY A 68 5.99 6.02 -8.24
C GLY A 68 6.78 7.25 -8.71
N THR A 69 7.19 8.10 -7.77
CA THR A 69 8.04 9.26 -8.03
C THR A 69 9.40 8.84 -8.63
N LEU A 70 10.04 7.81 -8.08
CA LEU A 70 11.31 7.27 -8.63
C LEU A 70 11.14 6.74 -10.06
N ALA A 71 10.02 6.08 -10.35
CA ALA A 71 9.71 5.62 -11.70
C ALA A 71 9.54 6.79 -12.67
N GLU A 72 8.91 7.88 -12.23
CA GLU A 72 8.73 9.10 -13.03
C GLU A 72 10.07 9.79 -13.31
N ILE A 73 10.88 10.00 -12.27
CA ILE A 73 12.25 10.54 -12.43
C ILE A 73 13.07 9.69 -13.41
N SER A 74 13.01 8.36 -13.26
CA SER A 74 13.70 7.44 -14.19
C SER A 74 13.23 7.57 -15.64
N ARG A 75 11.96 7.93 -15.88
CA ARG A 75 11.45 8.21 -17.23
C ARG A 75 11.98 9.55 -17.74
N SER A 76 11.91 10.61 -16.93
CA SER A 76 12.28 11.97 -17.31
C SER A 76 13.77 12.11 -17.63
N VAL A 77 14.64 11.48 -16.83
CA VAL A 77 16.11 11.55 -17.03
C VAL A 77 16.56 10.81 -18.29
N ARG A 78 15.69 9.99 -18.90
CA ARG A 78 16.08 9.15 -20.03
C ARG A 78 16.31 9.90 -21.35
N GLY A 79 15.89 11.17 -21.44
CA GLY A 79 16.05 12.04 -22.62
C GLY A 79 15.33 11.54 -23.88
N PRO A 80 15.09 12.39 -24.89
CA PRO A 80 14.76 11.91 -26.24
C PRO A 80 15.93 11.04 -26.70
N ARG A 81 15.66 9.81 -27.12
CA ARG A 81 16.66 9.00 -27.82
C ARG A 81 16.84 9.61 -29.20
N GLU A 82 17.99 10.24 -29.43
CA GLU A 82 18.51 10.53 -30.78
C GLU A 82 18.73 9.22 -31.56
#